data_AF-A0A944ZH31-F1
#
_entry.id   AF-A0A944ZH31-F1
#
_cell.length_a   1.000
_cell.length_b   1.000
_cell.length_c   1.000
_cell.angle_alpha   90.00
_cell.angle_beta   90.00
_cell.angle_gamma   90.00
#
_symmetry.space_group_name_H-M   'P 1'
#
loop_
_entity.id
_entity.type
_entity.pdbx_description
1 polymer ?
#
loop_
_entity_poly.entity_id
_entity_poly.type
_entity_poly.pdbx_seq_one_letter_code
_entity_poly.pdbx_strand_id
1 'polypeptide(L)'
;MNHSHRILTFLLLIAILSPRMLLAHEGHSHAPSPQTKQRINRLNTETPKLQFVVQSRTTDTVRPDLAKLFDPFKNKVSVRFDREFLYVESNGMPDHSMMTGITAWQQQVPLPQSYTGSNAWRIPLQPVPAKNPLSTKEHFFRGAIALAVNGVPIFNPIKNNGKTDTLLAGELDQWGGHCGRADDYHYHIAPVHLEKVVGAGKPIAVALDGYPIYGYNDPNGKPPTNLDWLNGHKGPDGQYHYHATKTFPYLNGGFYGEVIELNGQVDPQPRAQGVRPSLPGLKGAKIVGFERPKPGSFIVRYEVFGDPRSVQYTVADNGSATFKFVSAEGTTTENYTPRQGGGDGRRNTERPTGNEPERNQGPSDRGLLDGGRAGGDPIVAALDANGDGQIDKAELRVASAALRKLDTNKDEQISADELRGLSGQRRGGEGNSPRGERPPGQAGGPKGPQPADGPRQPWILVHADEIDLDKNEIISRDEIVGEATKAFAGYDTNKDGKLSQSELSGRGGARSAMGGFLKGHSKEIDRDGDGILTRTEAIGNAERMFAKLDSNNDGKISTEELEASRRK
;
A
#
# COMPACT_ATOMS: atom_id res chain seq x y z
N MET A 1 40.52 64.68 -4.85
CA MET A 1 39.65 65.51 -3.99
C MET A 1 38.30 64.83 -3.88
N ASN A 2 37.78 64.69 -2.64
CA ASN A 2 36.43 64.27 -2.19
C ASN A 2 35.91 62.89 -2.72
N HIS A 3 35.80 61.83 -1.90
CA HIS A 3 34.90 61.57 -0.75
C HIS A 3 33.43 61.31 -1.19
N SER A 4 32.68 60.30 -0.69
CA SER A 4 32.82 59.52 0.57
C SER A 4 32.15 58.13 0.54
N HIS A 5 32.55 57.23 1.47
CA HIS A 5 31.87 55.96 1.81
C HIS A 5 30.71 56.13 2.82
N ARG A 6 29.67 55.28 2.75
CA ARG A 6 28.94 54.57 3.85
C ARG A 6 28.33 53.29 3.24
N ILE A 7 28.20 52.09 3.84
CA ILE A 7 28.35 51.53 5.21
C ILE A 7 27.08 51.55 6.11
N LEU A 8 26.56 50.33 6.35
CA LEU A 8 25.74 49.77 7.46
C LEU A 8 24.85 50.66 8.36
N THR A 9 23.60 50.23 8.59
CA THR A 9 23.17 49.67 9.89
C THR A 9 21.98 48.70 9.78
N PHE A 10 21.98 47.63 10.59
CA PHE A 10 20.82 46.78 10.92
C PHE A 10 20.04 47.43 12.09
N LEU A 11 18.74 47.19 12.23
CA LEU A 11 17.99 47.57 13.44
C LEU A 11 17.01 46.48 13.87
N LEU A 12 17.37 45.83 14.98
CA LEU A 12 16.57 44.83 15.70
C LEU A 12 15.77 45.56 16.78
N LEU A 13 14.46 45.31 16.89
CA LEU A 13 13.65 45.84 18.00
C LEU A 13 13.24 44.71 18.95
N ILE A 14 13.84 44.70 20.14
CA ILE A 14 13.45 43.84 21.26
C ILE A 14 12.55 44.67 22.18
N ALA A 15 11.42 44.10 22.60
CA ALA A 15 10.59 44.64 23.68
C ALA A 15 10.46 43.61 24.79
N ILE A 16 11.12 43.87 25.92
CA ILE A 16 10.98 43.12 27.18
C ILE A 16 10.27 44.04 28.18
N LEU A 17 9.21 43.57 28.83
CA LEU A 17 8.69 44.14 30.06
C LEU A 17 8.28 43.03 31.03
N SER A 18 8.68 43.20 32.28
CA SER A 18 8.78 42.15 33.31
C SER A 18 7.44 41.87 34.05
N PRO A 19 7.32 40.76 34.79
CA PRO A 19 6.03 40.30 35.32
C PRO A 19 5.64 40.93 36.66
N ARG A 20 4.34 40.91 36.97
CA ARG A 20 3.82 40.96 38.34
C ARG A 20 2.86 39.80 38.56
N MET A 21 3.18 38.92 39.51
CA MET A 21 2.18 38.04 40.12
C MET A 21 1.31 38.85 41.10
N LEU A 22 0.01 38.54 41.14
CA LEU A 22 -0.78 38.64 42.36
C LEU A 22 -1.80 37.48 42.38
N LEU A 23 -2.22 37.08 43.58
CA LEU A 23 -3.01 35.87 43.85
C LEU A 23 -4.51 36.00 43.50
N ALA A 24 -5.19 34.87 43.49
CA ALA A 24 -6.58 34.69 43.07
C ALA A 24 -7.64 35.25 44.04
N HIS A 25 -8.82 35.62 43.52
CA HIS A 25 -10.13 35.20 44.03
C HIS A 25 -11.24 35.38 42.97
N GLU A 26 -12.46 34.94 43.30
CA GLU A 26 -13.58 34.57 42.42
C GLU A 26 -14.17 35.64 41.47
N GLY A 27 -14.53 35.20 40.26
CA GLY A 27 -15.93 35.16 39.84
C GLY A 27 -16.69 36.45 39.49
N HIS A 28 -16.34 37.10 38.37
CA HIS A 28 -17.30 37.98 37.65
C HIS A 28 -17.24 37.81 36.13
N SER A 29 -18.41 37.86 35.49
CA SER A 29 -18.58 37.70 34.04
C SER A 29 -18.27 39.01 33.30
N HIS A 30 -17.24 39.00 32.45
CA HIS A 30 -16.94 40.11 31.56
C HIS A 30 -17.52 39.85 30.17
N ALA A 31 -18.69 40.45 29.89
CA ALA A 31 -19.16 40.59 28.51
C ALA A 31 -18.12 41.43 27.72
N PRO A 32 -17.78 41.04 26.47
CA PRO A 32 -16.73 41.73 25.71
C PRO A 32 -17.11 43.20 25.45
N SER A 33 -16.11 44.08 25.54
CA SER A 33 -16.28 45.52 25.41
C SER A 33 -16.91 45.92 24.06
N PRO A 34 -17.53 47.12 23.96
CA PRO A 34 -18.09 47.60 22.68
C PRO A 34 -17.07 47.62 21.54
N GLN A 35 -15.80 47.93 21.83
CA GLN A 35 -14.70 47.92 20.88
C GLN A 35 -14.38 46.49 20.39
N THR A 36 -14.37 45.51 21.29
CA THR A 36 -14.20 44.08 20.93
C THR A 36 -15.37 43.59 20.07
N LYS A 37 -16.61 43.96 20.40
CA LYS A 37 -17.80 43.62 19.58
C LYS A 37 -17.75 44.27 18.19
N GLN A 38 -17.33 45.53 18.08
CA GLN A 38 -17.13 46.19 16.77
C GLN A 38 -16.00 45.53 15.95
N ARG A 39 -14.91 45.09 16.59
CA ARG A 39 -13.83 44.37 15.91
C ARG A 39 -14.28 43.00 15.40
N ILE A 40 -15.05 42.26 16.19
CA ILE A 40 -15.65 40.97 15.77
C ILE A 40 -16.63 41.18 14.61
N ASN A 41 -17.55 42.16 14.71
CA ASN A 41 -18.47 42.43 13.60
C ASN A 41 -17.73 42.85 12.32
N ARG A 42 -16.65 43.64 12.40
CA ARG A 42 -15.84 43.99 11.22
C ARG A 42 -15.19 42.75 10.59
N LEU A 43 -14.56 41.89 11.40
CA LEU A 43 -13.96 40.63 10.93
C LEU A 43 -14.98 39.66 10.31
N ASN A 44 -16.23 39.71 10.77
CA ASN A 44 -17.32 38.86 10.27
C ASN A 44 -18.12 39.48 9.11
N THR A 45 -17.82 40.72 8.68
CA THR A 45 -18.55 41.42 7.59
C THR A 45 -17.66 41.93 6.47
N GLU A 46 -16.35 42.02 6.66
CA GLU A 46 -15.41 42.19 5.56
C GLU A 46 -15.40 40.93 4.69
N THR A 47 -15.82 41.05 3.42
CA THR A 47 -15.78 39.95 2.46
C THR A 47 -14.35 39.45 2.34
N PRO A 48 -14.06 38.16 2.63
CA PRO A 48 -12.70 37.66 2.56
C PRO A 48 -12.20 37.78 1.12
N LYS A 49 -11.20 38.63 0.91
CA LYS A 49 -10.45 38.68 -0.34
C LYS A 49 -9.54 37.46 -0.43
N LEU A 50 -10.16 36.29 -0.61
CA LEU A 50 -9.51 35.10 -1.15
C LEU A 50 -9.08 35.44 -2.57
N GLN A 51 -7.87 36.00 -2.69
CA GLN A 51 -7.15 35.97 -3.94
C GLN A 51 -6.83 34.50 -4.23
N PHE A 52 -7.72 33.84 -4.96
CA PHE A 52 -7.36 32.68 -5.76
C PHE A 52 -6.33 33.14 -6.79
N VAL A 53 -5.07 33.17 -6.36
CA VAL A 53 -3.95 33.14 -7.28
C VAL A 53 -4.00 31.74 -7.90
N VAL A 54 -4.76 31.62 -8.98
CA VAL A 54 -4.48 30.61 -9.99
C VAL A 54 -3.09 30.96 -10.51
N GLN A 55 -2.06 30.46 -9.82
CA GLN A 55 -0.71 30.44 -10.37
C GLN A 55 -0.83 29.58 -11.61
N SER A 56 -0.88 30.24 -12.77
CA SER A 56 -0.62 29.65 -14.07
C SER A 56 0.72 28.94 -13.95
N ARG A 57 0.67 27.62 -13.79
CA ARG A 57 1.78 26.82 -13.28
C ARG A 57 2.99 26.99 -14.20
N THR A 58 3.99 27.71 -13.75
CA THR A 58 5.32 27.62 -14.34
C THR A 58 5.82 26.21 -14.04
N THR A 59 5.93 25.39 -15.09
CA THR A 59 6.66 24.13 -15.00
C THR A 59 8.08 24.42 -14.52
N ASP A 60 8.54 23.71 -13.50
CA ASP A 60 9.94 23.80 -13.11
C ASP A 60 10.78 23.17 -14.22
N THR A 61 11.51 24.03 -14.94
CA THR A 61 12.21 23.66 -16.17
C THR A 61 13.59 23.04 -15.93
N VAL A 62 14.04 22.98 -14.68
CA VAL A 62 15.36 22.46 -14.30
C VAL A 62 15.27 20.97 -14.01
N ARG A 63 15.92 20.15 -14.85
CA ARG A 63 15.98 18.70 -14.69
C ARG A 63 16.76 18.33 -13.42
N PRO A 64 16.18 17.56 -12.47
CA PRO A 64 16.84 17.18 -11.22
C PRO A 64 18.13 16.38 -11.42
N ASP A 65 19.10 16.53 -10.52
CA ASP A 65 20.35 15.77 -10.56
C ASP A 65 20.14 14.25 -10.49
N LEU A 66 19.15 13.80 -9.70
CA LEU A 66 18.78 12.39 -9.60
C LEU A 66 18.39 11.79 -10.96
N ALA A 67 17.80 12.59 -11.86
CA ALA A 67 17.41 12.16 -13.20
C ALA A 67 18.61 11.89 -14.12
N LYS A 68 19.81 12.40 -13.78
CA LYS A 68 21.05 12.18 -14.53
C LYS A 68 21.62 10.77 -14.34
N LEU A 69 21.27 10.09 -13.23
CA LEU A 69 21.71 8.71 -12.98
C LEU A 69 21.21 7.72 -14.05
N PHE A 70 20.09 8.04 -14.69
CA PHE A 70 19.45 7.23 -15.73
C PHE A 70 19.92 7.61 -17.16
N ASP A 71 20.69 8.70 -17.34
CA ASP A 71 21.16 9.13 -18.67
C ASP A 71 21.95 8.07 -19.46
N PRO A 72 22.80 7.23 -18.84
CA PRO A 72 23.49 6.14 -19.54
C PRO A 72 22.53 5.10 -20.15
N PHE A 73 21.29 5.02 -19.67
CA PHE A 73 20.27 4.08 -20.11
C PHE A 73 19.08 4.74 -20.83
N LYS A 74 19.21 5.99 -21.29
CA LYS A 74 18.16 6.79 -21.97
C LYS A 74 17.48 6.14 -23.20
N ASN A 75 18.06 5.07 -23.75
CA ASN A 75 17.49 4.30 -24.86
C ASN A 75 16.51 3.20 -24.38
N LYS A 76 16.40 3.00 -23.07
CA LYS A 76 15.61 1.96 -22.38
C LYS A 76 14.75 2.55 -21.25
N VAL A 77 15.25 3.62 -20.65
CA VAL A 77 14.63 4.34 -19.54
C VAL A 77 14.23 5.74 -20.01
N SER A 78 12.98 6.10 -19.80
CA SER A 78 12.49 7.47 -19.91
C SER A 78 12.33 8.07 -18.51
N VAL A 79 12.56 9.37 -18.35
CA VAL A 79 12.37 10.06 -17.08
C VAL A 79 11.55 11.33 -17.26
N ARG A 80 10.60 11.53 -16.35
CA ARG A 80 9.80 12.75 -16.20
C ARG A 80 9.74 13.11 -14.72
N PHE A 81 9.47 14.36 -14.38
CA PHE A 81 9.53 14.82 -12.99
C PHE A 81 8.51 15.93 -12.75
N ASP A 82 8.17 16.12 -11.48
CA ASP A 82 7.54 17.34 -10.97
C ASP A 82 8.38 17.91 -9.81
N ARG A 83 7.75 18.61 -8.85
CA ARG A 83 8.42 19.20 -7.69
C ARG A 83 8.80 18.18 -6.62
N GLU A 84 8.02 17.10 -6.52
CA GLU A 84 8.07 16.15 -5.42
C GLU A 84 8.75 14.85 -5.85
N PHE A 85 8.52 14.40 -7.08
CA PHE A 85 8.93 13.08 -7.55
C PHE A 85 9.65 13.09 -8.90
N LEU A 86 10.68 12.24 -8.98
CA LEU A 86 11.18 11.68 -10.21
C LEU A 86 10.32 10.47 -10.57
N TYR A 87 9.84 10.42 -11.80
CA TYR A 87 9.20 9.26 -12.37
C TYR A 87 10.11 8.61 -13.39
N VAL A 88 10.34 7.31 -13.22
CA VAL A 88 11.23 6.52 -14.07
C VAL A 88 10.40 5.46 -14.79
N GLU A 89 10.44 5.50 -16.11
CA GLU A 89 9.67 4.65 -16.99
C GLU A 89 10.58 3.66 -17.71
N SER A 90 10.24 2.36 -17.69
CA SER A 90 11.04 1.30 -18.29
C SER A 90 10.16 0.12 -18.70
N ASN A 91 10.75 -0.87 -19.39
CA ASN A 91 10.10 -2.16 -19.62
C ASN A 91 10.57 -3.28 -18.65
N GLY A 92 11.37 -2.95 -17.62
CA GLY A 92 11.94 -3.90 -16.67
C GLY A 92 12.99 -4.88 -17.23
N MET A 93 13.42 -4.77 -18.50
CA MET A 93 14.29 -5.75 -19.14
C MET A 93 15.72 -5.23 -19.33
N PRO A 94 16.76 -5.85 -18.72
CA PRO A 94 18.15 -5.46 -18.92
C PRO A 94 18.68 -5.86 -20.30
N ASP A 95 19.81 -5.27 -20.71
CA ASP A 95 20.51 -5.63 -21.94
C ASP A 95 21.48 -6.82 -21.80
N HIS A 96 21.83 -7.21 -20.57
CA HIS A 96 22.63 -8.42 -20.33
C HIS A 96 21.79 -9.70 -20.45
N SER A 97 22.46 -10.85 -20.61
CA SER A 97 21.81 -12.16 -20.50
C SER A 97 21.27 -12.38 -19.08
N MET A 98 20.18 -13.13 -18.91
CA MET A 98 19.52 -13.36 -17.61
C MET A 98 19.41 -14.85 -17.32
N MET A 99 18.87 -15.21 -16.15
CA MET A 99 18.41 -16.55 -15.75
C MET A 99 19.49 -17.64 -15.61
N THR A 100 20.61 -17.51 -16.33
CA THR A 100 21.68 -18.51 -16.37
C THR A 100 22.37 -18.60 -15.01
N GLY A 101 22.44 -19.83 -14.47
CA GLY A 101 22.96 -20.12 -13.14
C GLY A 101 21.90 -20.50 -12.11
N ILE A 102 20.62 -20.18 -12.32
CA ILE A 102 19.52 -20.51 -11.40
C ILE A 102 19.37 -22.03 -11.27
N THR A 103 19.37 -22.53 -10.02
CA THR A 103 19.18 -23.96 -9.67
C THR A 103 17.91 -24.25 -8.87
N ALA A 104 17.24 -23.21 -8.37
CA ALA A 104 15.95 -23.29 -7.69
C ALA A 104 14.87 -22.54 -8.50
N TRP A 105 14.58 -23.03 -9.71
CA TRP A 105 13.76 -22.29 -10.68
C TRP A 105 12.24 -22.46 -10.47
N GLN A 106 11.51 -21.34 -10.35
CA GLN A 106 10.04 -21.29 -10.28
C GLN A 106 9.31 -21.27 -11.65
N GLN A 107 9.95 -21.75 -12.72
CA GLN A 107 9.38 -21.86 -14.07
C GLN A 107 8.86 -20.54 -14.68
N GLN A 108 9.28 -19.39 -14.12
CA GLN A 108 9.02 -18.05 -14.64
C GLN A 108 10.17 -17.62 -15.57
N VAL A 109 9.88 -16.86 -16.62
CA VAL A 109 10.83 -16.41 -17.65
C VAL A 109 10.70 -14.91 -17.88
N PRO A 110 11.74 -14.20 -18.34
CA PRO A 110 11.71 -12.74 -18.35
C PRO A 110 10.83 -12.19 -19.47
N LEU A 111 9.76 -11.49 -19.08
CA LEU A 111 8.85 -10.74 -19.95
C LEU A 111 8.94 -9.22 -19.66
N PRO A 112 8.81 -8.37 -20.69
CA PRO A 112 8.73 -6.93 -20.50
C PRO A 112 7.46 -6.52 -19.72
N GLN A 113 7.60 -5.58 -18.80
CA GLN A 113 6.54 -5.07 -17.93
C GLN A 113 6.27 -3.60 -18.24
N SER A 114 5.01 -3.16 -18.29
CA SER A 114 4.67 -1.78 -18.68
C SER A 114 4.78 -0.79 -17.52
N TYR A 115 6.00 -0.44 -17.09
CA TYR A 115 6.24 0.55 -16.04
C TYR A 115 6.24 1.97 -16.62
N THR A 116 5.09 2.41 -17.14
CA THR A 116 4.95 3.68 -17.90
C THR A 116 3.73 4.49 -17.45
N GLY A 117 3.73 5.81 -17.66
CA GLY A 117 2.60 6.68 -17.34
C GLY A 117 2.26 6.64 -15.85
N SER A 118 1.01 6.35 -15.50
CA SER A 118 0.59 6.19 -14.09
C SER A 118 1.18 4.94 -13.40
N ASN A 119 1.76 4.01 -14.14
CA ASN A 119 2.46 2.83 -13.62
C ASN A 119 4.00 3.01 -13.62
N ALA A 120 4.50 4.24 -13.75
CA ALA A 120 5.93 4.55 -13.65
C ALA A 120 6.45 4.40 -12.21
N TRP A 121 7.72 4.03 -12.05
CA TRP A 121 8.40 4.06 -10.75
C TRP A 121 8.45 5.49 -10.22
N ARG A 122 8.16 5.69 -8.94
CA ARG A 122 8.12 7.01 -8.30
C ARG A 122 9.18 7.07 -7.20
N ILE A 123 10.07 8.06 -7.28
CA ILE A 123 11.18 8.26 -6.34
C ILE A 123 11.15 9.72 -5.84
N PRO A 124 11.18 9.99 -4.53
CA PRO A 124 11.12 11.37 -4.02
C PRO A 124 12.39 12.15 -4.37
N LEU A 125 12.23 13.41 -4.76
CA LEU A 125 13.32 14.34 -5.07
C LEU A 125 13.89 15.06 -3.85
N GLN A 126 13.11 15.10 -2.76
CA GLN A 126 13.48 15.72 -1.48
C GLN A 126 13.30 14.67 -0.37
N PRO A 127 14.21 13.70 -0.25
CA PRO A 127 14.08 12.61 0.70
C PRO A 127 14.25 13.12 2.14
N VAL A 128 13.32 12.75 3.02
CA VAL A 128 13.33 13.13 4.44
C VAL A 128 13.90 11.97 5.25
N PRO A 129 14.94 12.15 6.09
CA PRO A 129 15.41 11.10 7.01
C PRO A 129 14.30 10.65 7.98
N ALA A 130 14.02 9.35 8.00
CA ALA A 130 13.03 8.76 8.89
C ALA A 130 13.47 8.87 10.36
N LYS A 131 12.52 9.22 11.23
CA LYS A 131 12.75 9.21 12.70
C LYS A 131 13.01 7.80 13.23
N ASN A 132 12.34 6.81 12.63
CA ASN A 132 12.49 5.38 12.91
C ASN A 132 12.71 4.66 11.56
N PRO A 133 13.97 4.49 11.11
CA PRO A 133 14.28 3.76 9.87
C PRO A 133 13.77 2.32 9.92
N LEU A 134 13.20 1.83 8.81
CA LEU A 134 12.61 0.49 8.72
C LEU A 134 13.57 -0.51 8.08
N SER A 135 13.68 -1.71 8.67
CA SER A 135 14.65 -2.76 8.30
C SER A 135 14.11 -3.70 7.21
N THR A 136 14.89 -3.98 6.15
CA THR A 136 14.49 -5.02 5.17
C THR A 136 14.63 -6.45 5.72
N LYS A 137 15.16 -6.65 6.93
CA LYS A 137 15.09 -7.94 7.62
C LYS A 137 13.71 -8.29 8.15
N GLU A 138 12.87 -7.28 8.38
CA GLU A 138 11.58 -7.39 9.09
C GLU A 138 10.41 -6.88 8.23
N HIS A 139 10.70 -6.01 7.25
CA HIS A 139 9.74 -5.32 6.40
C HIS A 139 10.04 -5.50 4.91
N PHE A 140 9.10 -5.11 4.05
CA PHE A 140 9.26 -5.02 2.59
C PHE A 140 9.60 -6.35 1.90
N PHE A 141 9.04 -7.48 2.37
CA PHE A 141 9.22 -8.79 1.73
C PHE A 141 8.44 -8.97 0.41
N ARG A 142 7.85 -7.90 -0.12
CA ARG A 142 7.14 -7.83 -1.40
C ARG A 142 7.49 -6.54 -2.13
N GLY A 143 7.41 -6.59 -3.46
CA GLY A 143 7.73 -5.45 -4.31
C GLY A 143 9.22 -5.08 -4.27
N ALA A 144 9.54 -3.98 -4.95
CA ALA A 144 10.88 -3.43 -4.95
C ALA A 144 11.16 -2.63 -3.67
N ILE A 145 12.45 -2.56 -3.34
CA ILE A 145 13.03 -1.64 -2.35
C ILE A 145 13.91 -0.57 -3.00
N ALA A 146 14.35 -0.80 -4.25
CA ALA A 146 15.14 0.14 -5.03
C ALA A 146 14.90 -0.04 -6.53
N LEU A 147 15.37 0.90 -7.34
CA LEU A 147 15.37 0.85 -8.80
C LEU A 147 16.80 1.00 -9.32
N ALA A 148 17.26 0.03 -10.11
CA ALA A 148 18.55 0.12 -10.78
C ALA A 148 18.53 1.20 -11.88
N VAL A 149 19.69 1.80 -12.18
CA VAL A 149 19.80 2.86 -13.21
C VAL A 149 19.43 2.41 -14.62
N ASN A 150 19.38 1.10 -14.88
CA ASN A 150 18.90 0.50 -16.14
C ASN A 150 17.37 0.31 -16.17
N GLY A 151 16.65 0.75 -15.14
CA GLY A 151 15.19 0.65 -15.03
C GLY A 151 14.68 -0.72 -14.58
N VAL A 152 15.54 -1.64 -14.16
CA VAL A 152 15.15 -2.92 -13.55
C VAL A 152 14.94 -2.73 -12.05
N PRO A 153 13.79 -3.16 -11.48
CA PRO A 153 13.57 -3.05 -10.04
C PRO A 153 14.47 -4.01 -9.24
N ILE A 154 14.75 -3.62 -8.00
CA ILE A 154 15.52 -4.41 -7.04
C ILE A 154 14.63 -4.70 -5.83
N PHE A 155 14.43 -5.99 -5.57
CA PHE A 155 13.58 -6.53 -4.52
C PHE A 155 14.43 -6.88 -3.28
N ASN A 156 13.76 -7.09 -2.15
CA ASN A 156 14.39 -7.47 -0.90
C ASN A 156 15.14 -8.82 -1.05
N PRO A 157 16.41 -8.96 -0.62
CA PRO A 157 17.12 -10.24 -0.65
C PRO A 157 16.38 -11.37 0.07
N ILE A 158 15.56 -11.05 1.07
CA ILE A 158 14.69 -11.98 1.80
C ILE A 158 13.35 -12.13 1.07
N LYS A 159 12.98 -13.38 0.80
CA LYS A 159 11.71 -13.75 0.16
C LYS A 159 10.49 -13.38 0.99
N ASN A 160 9.32 -13.43 0.37
CA ASN A 160 7.98 -13.21 0.95
C ASN A 160 7.63 -14.05 2.20
N ASN A 161 8.49 -14.97 2.65
CA ASN A 161 8.35 -15.75 3.88
C ASN A 161 9.12 -15.14 5.07
N GLY A 162 9.81 -14.01 4.88
CA GLY A 162 10.57 -13.29 5.91
C GLY A 162 11.82 -14.01 6.43
N LYS A 163 12.25 -15.12 5.80
CA LYS A 163 13.31 -15.99 6.37
C LYS A 163 14.34 -16.50 5.35
N THR A 164 13.97 -16.64 4.08
CA THR A 164 14.87 -17.24 3.07
C THR A 164 15.62 -16.16 2.28
N ASP A 165 16.94 -16.19 2.35
CA ASP A 165 17.83 -15.43 1.45
C ASP A 165 17.80 -16.05 0.04
N THR A 166 17.45 -15.22 -0.94
CA THR A 166 17.22 -15.63 -2.35
C THR A 166 18.52 -16.00 -3.07
N LEU A 167 19.65 -15.39 -2.70
CA LEU A 167 20.98 -15.75 -3.24
C LEU A 167 21.40 -17.12 -2.71
N LEU A 168 21.30 -17.34 -1.40
CA LEU A 168 21.67 -18.60 -0.76
C LEU A 168 20.74 -19.76 -1.15
N ALA A 169 19.50 -19.47 -1.54
CA ALA A 169 18.57 -20.47 -2.08
C ALA A 169 18.91 -20.96 -3.50
N GLY A 170 19.86 -20.33 -4.21
CA GLY A 170 20.19 -20.67 -5.61
C GLY A 170 19.11 -20.23 -6.61
N GLU A 171 18.32 -19.21 -6.24
CA GLU A 171 17.21 -18.70 -7.05
C GLU A 171 17.65 -17.56 -8.01
N LEU A 172 18.87 -17.04 -7.85
CA LEU A 172 19.41 -15.93 -8.64
C LEU A 172 20.33 -16.39 -9.78
N ASP A 173 20.31 -15.61 -10.87
CA ASP A 173 21.29 -15.71 -11.95
C ASP A 173 22.63 -15.05 -11.58
N GLN A 174 23.61 -15.17 -12.47
CA GLN A 174 24.96 -14.58 -12.28
C GLN A 174 25.00 -13.06 -12.10
N TRP A 175 23.91 -12.33 -12.39
CA TRP A 175 23.79 -10.88 -12.19
C TRP A 175 23.04 -10.51 -10.94
N GLY A 176 22.53 -11.51 -10.20
CA GLY A 176 21.81 -11.30 -8.95
C GLY A 176 20.30 -11.13 -9.11
N GLY A 177 19.70 -11.58 -10.22
CA GLY A 177 18.26 -11.45 -10.46
C GLY A 177 17.55 -12.73 -10.87
N HIS A 178 16.23 -12.70 -10.81
CA HIS A 178 15.35 -13.77 -11.28
C HIS A 178 14.02 -13.19 -11.77
N CYS A 179 13.11 -14.05 -12.26
CA CYS A 179 11.76 -13.65 -12.65
C CYS A 179 10.73 -13.94 -11.56
N GLY A 180 9.89 -12.95 -11.23
CA GLY A 180 8.77 -13.06 -10.30
C GLY A 180 7.54 -13.76 -10.90
N ARG A 181 6.46 -13.80 -10.11
CA ARG A 181 5.19 -14.46 -10.47
C ARG A 181 4.45 -13.82 -11.64
N ALA A 182 4.83 -12.61 -12.06
CA ALA A 182 4.28 -11.95 -13.24
C ALA A 182 5.21 -12.11 -14.46
N ASP A 183 6.14 -13.09 -14.42
CA ASP A 183 7.24 -13.24 -15.38
C ASP A 183 8.12 -11.95 -15.44
N ASP A 184 8.16 -11.19 -14.34
CA ASP A 184 8.86 -9.92 -14.20
C ASP A 184 10.31 -10.10 -13.72
N TYR A 185 11.31 -9.68 -14.50
CA TYR A 185 12.71 -9.78 -14.06
C TYR A 185 13.06 -8.67 -13.05
N HIS A 186 13.70 -9.06 -11.95
CA HIS A 186 14.17 -8.14 -10.91
C HIS A 186 15.44 -8.67 -10.23
N TYR A 187 16.25 -7.75 -9.70
CA TYR A 187 17.44 -8.11 -8.91
C TYR A 187 17.06 -8.31 -7.42
N HIS A 188 17.84 -9.10 -6.69
CA HIS A 188 17.77 -9.24 -5.22
C HIS A 188 19.08 -8.84 -4.53
N ILE A 189 20.14 -8.61 -5.28
CA ILE A 189 21.42 -8.06 -4.81
C ILE A 189 21.81 -6.86 -5.69
N ALA A 190 22.69 -6.00 -5.19
CA ALA A 190 23.10 -4.81 -5.94
C ALA A 190 23.71 -5.17 -7.33
N PRO A 191 23.20 -4.62 -8.44
CA PRO A 191 23.70 -4.90 -9.79
C PRO A 191 25.00 -4.13 -10.08
N VAL A 192 26.07 -4.42 -9.32
CA VAL A 192 27.37 -3.73 -9.36
C VAL A 192 28.04 -3.72 -10.73
N HIS A 193 27.65 -4.64 -11.62
CA HIS A 193 28.11 -4.66 -13.00
C HIS A 193 27.74 -3.38 -13.79
N LEU A 194 26.69 -2.65 -13.37
CA LEU A 194 26.29 -1.38 -13.98
C LEU A 194 27.32 -0.26 -13.76
N GLU A 195 28.22 -0.38 -12.79
CA GLU A 195 29.36 0.55 -12.57
C GLU A 195 30.24 0.67 -13.82
N LYS A 196 30.32 -0.38 -14.65
CA LYS A 196 31.01 -0.35 -15.95
C LYS A 196 30.37 0.59 -16.99
N VAL A 197 29.11 0.96 -16.78
CA VAL A 197 28.31 1.81 -17.69
C VAL A 197 28.12 3.21 -17.11
N VAL A 198 27.85 3.35 -15.81
CA VAL A 198 27.73 4.66 -15.15
C VAL A 198 29.07 5.32 -14.84
N GLY A 199 30.15 4.53 -14.75
CA GLY A 199 31.47 4.96 -14.33
C GLY A 199 31.75 4.69 -12.85
N ALA A 200 33.03 4.51 -12.51
CA ALA A 200 33.46 4.21 -11.15
C ALA A 200 33.07 5.33 -10.17
N GLY A 201 32.64 4.97 -8.96
CA GLY A 201 32.23 5.94 -7.95
C GLY A 201 30.96 6.73 -8.33
N LYS A 202 30.07 6.13 -9.12
CA LYS A 202 28.72 6.63 -9.41
C LYS A 202 27.65 5.66 -8.87
N PRO A 203 26.45 6.16 -8.52
CA PRO A 203 25.34 5.30 -8.13
C PRO A 203 24.94 4.32 -9.24
N ILE A 204 24.65 3.08 -8.85
CA ILE A 204 24.14 1.99 -9.70
C ILE A 204 22.63 1.76 -9.53
N ALA A 205 22.04 2.34 -8.49
CA ALA A 205 20.61 2.31 -8.22
C ALA A 205 20.20 3.50 -7.35
N VAL A 206 18.90 3.64 -7.11
CA VAL A 206 18.32 4.57 -6.12
C VAL A 206 17.29 3.80 -5.31
N ALA A 207 17.34 3.90 -3.98
CA ALA A 207 16.33 3.33 -3.11
C ALA A 207 14.99 4.08 -3.26
N LEU A 208 13.87 3.43 -2.98
CA LEU A 208 12.55 4.05 -3.14
C LEU A 208 12.27 5.20 -2.14
N ASP A 209 13.12 5.35 -1.12
CA ASP A 209 13.14 6.50 -0.21
C ASP A 209 13.87 7.74 -0.78
N GLY A 210 14.46 7.63 -1.98
CA GLY A 210 15.15 8.71 -2.71
C GLY A 210 16.67 8.72 -2.59
N TYR A 211 17.29 7.91 -1.72
CA TYR A 211 18.74 7.94 -1.54
C TYR A 211 19.49 7.06 -2.56
N PRO A 212 20.63 7.53 -3.12
CA PRO A 212 21.41 6.73 -4.07
C PRO A 212 22.01 5.46 -3.45
N ILE A 213 22.23 4.45 -4.30
CA ILE A 213 22.95 3.21 -3.96
C ILE A 213 24.19 3.11 -4.85
N TYR A 214 25.37 3.04 -4.24
CA TYR A 214 26.65 2.89 -4.89
C TYR A 214 27.07 1.42 -5.02
N GLY A 215 28.12 1.17 -5.81
CA GLY A 215 28.82 -0.11 -5.82
C GLY A 215 29.58 -0.40 -4.52
N TYR A 216 30.58 -1.28 -4.59
CA TYR A 216 31.41 -1.63 -3.43
C TYR A 216 32.32 -0.50 -2.92
N ASN A 217 32.38 0.62 -3.66
CA ASN A 217 33.27 1.75 -3.38
C ASN A 217 32.48 3.06 -3.28
N ASP A 218 33.02 3.97 -2.49
CA ASP A 218 32.70 5.40 -2.46
C ASP A 218 32.96 6.11 -3.81
N PRO A 219 32.46 7.34 -3.99
CA PRO A 219 32.88 8.26 -5.06
C PRO A 219 34.40 8.48 -5.16
N ASN A 220 35.15 8.22 -4.07
CA ASN A 220 36.60 8.31 -4.01
C ASN A 220 37.34 7.06 -4.55
N GLY A 221 36.61 6.01 -4.95
CA GLY A 221 37.15 4.76 -5.51
C GLY A 221 37.65 3.75 -4.48
N LYS A 222 37.46 3.98 -3.18
CA LYS A 222 37.81 3.04 -2.08
C LYS A 222 36.54 2.45 -1.45
N PRO A 223 36.62 1.28 -0.80
CA PRO A 223 35.50 0.78 -0.01
C PRO A 223 35.15 1.70 1.16
N PRO A 224 33.85 1.88 1.49
CA PRO A 224 33.43 2.62 2.68
C PRO A 224 33.86 1.89 3.95
N THR A 225 34.25 2.63 4.98
CA THR A 225 34.79 2.07 6.25
C THR A 225 33.85 2.20 7.45
N ASN A 226 32.71 2.88 7.27
CA ASN A 226 31.82 3.34 8.34
C ASN A 226 30.34 3.18 7.96
N LEU A 227 30.00 2.07 7.28
CA LEU A 227 28.61 1.72 7.01
C LEU A 227 27.85 1.50 8.33
N ASP A 228 26.64 2.04 8.39
CA ASP A 228 25.67 1.80 9.45
C ASP A 228 24.93 0.47 9.25
N TRP A 229 23.96 0.19 10.12
CA TRP A 229 23.18 -1.04 10.08
C TRP A 229 22.20 -1.13 8.88
N LEU A 230 21.89 0.01 8.23
CA LEU A 230 21.14 0.08 6.98
C LEU A 230 22.05 -0.15 5.76
N ASN A 231 23.35 -0.41 5.98
CA ASN A 231 24.35 -0.62 4.94
C ASN A 231 24.58 0.64 4.07
N GLY A 232 24.43 1.81 4.68
CA GLY A 232 24.75 3.12 4.09
C GLY A 232 25.59 3.99 5.02
N HIS A 233 26.00 5.17 4.55
CA HIS A 233 26.71 6.15 5.37
C HIS A 233 26.55 7.57 4.80
N LYS A 234 27.01 8.58 5.55
CA LYS A 234 27.14 9.95 5.02
C LYS A 234 28.53 10.17 4.43
N GLY A 235 28.57 10.48 3.14
CA GLY A 235 29.82 10.72 2.41
C GLY A 235 30.54 12.00 2.84
N PRO A 236 31.72 12.29 2.25
CA PRO A 236 32.48 13.51 2.52
C PRO A 236 31.75 14.82 2.15
N ASP A 237 30.72 14.74 1.31
CA ASP A 237 29.79 15.83 0.96
C ASP A 237 28.66 16.02 1.97
N GLY A 238 28.59 15.18 3.01
CA GLY A 238 27.55 15.17 4.03
C GLY A 238 26.27 14.42 3.61
N GLN A 239 26.20 13.90 2.37
CA GLN A 239 25.00 13.27 1.83
C GLN A 239 24.95 11.78 2.18
N TYR A 240 23.78 11.32 2.62
CA TYR A 240 23.56 9.91 2.91
C TYR A 240 23.41 9.10 1.61
N HIS A 241 23.98 7.90 1.58
CA HIS A 241 23.81 6.95 0.49
C HIS A 241 24.12 5.51 0.94
N TYR A 242 23.57 4.54 0.23
CA TYR A 242 23.77 3.11 0.48
C TYR A 242 24.90 2.54 -0.37
N HIS A 243 25.39 1.36 0.02
CA HIS A 243 26.37 0.60 -0.76
C HIS A 243 25.93 -0.82 -1.09
N ALA A 244 26.49 -1.33 -2.18
CA ALA A 244 26.59 -2.76 -2.40
C ALA A 244 27.56 -3.39 -1.40
N THR A 245 27.24 -4.58 -0.90
CA THR A 245 28.15 -5.41 -0.09
C THR A 245 28.15 -6.86 -0.57
N LYS A 246 29.19 -7.62 -0.22
CA LYS A 246 29.33 -9.04 -0.63
C LYS A 246 28.62 -10.02 0.32
N THR A 247 28.19 -9.53 1.46
CA THR A 247 27.44 -10.23 2.50
C THR A 247 26.08 -9.57 2.65
N PHE A 248 25.10 -10.29 3.22
CA PHE A 248 23.82 -9.70 3.59
C PHE A 248 24.01 -8.36 4.33
N PRO A 249 23.29 -7.27 4.00
CA PRO A 249 22.11 -7.22 3.11
C PRO A 249 22.40 -7.10 1.60
N TYR A 250 23.66 -7.09 1.14
CA TYR A 250 24.09 -6.92 -0.26
C TYR A 250 23.77 -5.57 -0.94
N LEU A 251 22.76 -4.83 -0.46
CA LEU A 251 22.37 -3.47 -0.86
C LEU A 251 21.85 -2.69 0.35
N ASN A 252 20.88 -1.76 0.20
CA ASN A 252 20.24 -1.12 1.35
C ASN A 252 19.56 -2.13 2.28
N GLY A 253 19.97 -2.16 3.55
CA GLY A 253 19.43 -3.02 4.61
C GLY A 253 18.12 -2.53 5.23
N GLY A 254 17.51 -1.51 4.62
CA GLY A 254 16.35 -0.79 5.13
C GLY A 254 16.13 0.51 4.37
N PHE A 255 15.36 1.41 4.99
CA PHE A 255 15.16 2.78 4.52
C PHE A 255 15.53 3.80 5.61
N TYR A 256 16.59 4.55 5.34
CA TYR A 256 17.02 5.76 6.03
C TYR A 256 16.04 6.90 5.82
N GLY A 257 15.39 6.98 4.64
CA GLY A 257 14.35 7.95 4.35
C GLY A 257 12.94 7.47 4.70
N GLU A 258 12.00 8.41 4.80
CA GLU A 258 10.59 8.11 5.04
C GLU A 258 9.96 7.37 3.85
N VAL A 259 9.33 6.23 4.14
CA VAL A 259 8.53 5.42 3.22
C VAL A 259 7.24 4.97 3.90
N ILE A 260 6.21 4.70 3.11
CA ILE A 260 4.99 4.05 3.59
C ILE A 260 5.10 2.56 3.25
N GLU A 261 4.92 1.67 4.23
CA GLU A 261 4.72 0.25 3.97
C GLU A 261 3.21 -0.07 3.91
N LEU A 262 2.78 -0.73 2.84
CA LEU A 262 1.43 -1.23 2.69
C LEU A 262 1.46 -2.66 2.12
N ASN A 263 0.77 -3.60 2.75
CA ASN A 263 0.71 -5.02 2.34
C ASN A 263 2.08 -5.73 2.21
N GLY A 264 3.12 -5.24 2.89
CA GLY A 264 4.48 -5.78 2.88
C GLY A 264 5.39 -5.24 1.78
N GLN A 265 5.06 -4.09 1.19
CA GLN A 265 5.84 -3.41 0.15
C GLN A 265 5.83 -1.89 0.36
N VAL A 266 6.77 -1.15 -0.23
CA VAL A 266 6.72 0.32 -0.30
C VAL A 266 5.47 0.75 -1.08
N ASP A 267 4.79 1.81 -0.65
CA ASP A 267 3.62 2.38 -1.33
C ASP A 267 3.83 3.85 -1.74
N PRO A 268 3.35 4.27 -2.93
CA PRO A 268 2.81 3.46 -4.01
C PRO A 268 3.94 2.84 -4.85
N GLN A 269 3.65 1.69 -5.46
CA GLN A 269 4.54 1.03 -6.42
C GLN A 269 3.83 0.62 -7.71
N PRO A 270 4.55 0.60 -8.84
CA PRO A 270 4.09 -0.04 -10.08
C PRO A 270 3.65 -1.49 -9.89
N ARG A 271 2.75 -1.93 -10.77
CA ARG A 271 2.30 -3.32 -10.84
C ARG A 271 2.83 -3.97 -12.11
N ALA A 272 3.51 -5.11 -11.95
CA ALA A 272 3.76 -6.06 -13.03
C ALA A 272 2.46 -6.81 -13.40
N GLN A 273 2.35 -7.28 -14.63
CA GLN A 273 1.18 -8.00 -15.14
C GLN A 273 1.62 -9.27 -15.87
N GLY A 274 1.38 -10.43 -15.25
CA GLY A 274 1.65 -11.73 -15.87
C GLY A 274 0.65 -12.04 -16.99
N VAL A 275 1.17 -12.51 -18.12
CA VAL A 275 0.34 -12.99 -19.26
C VAL A 275 -0.23 -14.39 -19.02
N ARG A 276 0.34 -15.15 -18.10
CA ARG A 276 0.01 -16.54 -17.77
C ARG A 276 -0.01 -16.77 -16.25
N PRO A 277 -0.61 -17.86 -15.75
CA PRO A 277 -0.54 -18.23 -14.33
C PRO A 277 0.90 -18.58 -13.91
N SER A 278 1.28 -18.19 -12.68
CA SER A 278 2.56 -18.61 -12.10
C SER A 278 2.61 -20.11 -11.86
N LEU A 279 3.75 -20.73 -12.15
CA LEU A 279 3.99 -22.17 -12.02
C LEU A 279 4.74 -22.51 -10.72
N PRO A 280 4.68 -23.76 -10.24
CA PRO A 280 5.45 -24.20 -9.07
C PRO A 280 6.96 -24.32 -9.36
N GLY A 281 7.76 -24.47 -8.31
CA GLY A 281 9.20 -24.79 -8.42
C GLY A 281 9.45 -26.11 -9.15
N LEU A 282 10.39 -26.12 -10.10
CA LEU A 282 10.80 -27.32 -10.83
C LEU A 282 12.02 -27.96 -10.15
N LYS A 283 11.77 -29.03 -9.38
CA LYS A 283 12.83 -29.76 -8.67
C LYS A 283 13.85 -30.33 -9.66
N GLY A 284 15.14 -30.14 -9.36
CA GLY A 284 16.24 -30.64 -10.20
C GLY A 284 16.49 -29.82 -11.47
N ALA A 285 15.82 -28.67 -11.63
CA ALA A 285 16.05 -27.77 -12.75
C ALA A 285 17.34 -26.96 -12.59
N LYS A 286 18.09 -26.77 -13.67
CA LYS A 286 19.24 -25.87 -13.74
C LYS A 286 19.19 -25.08 -15.04
N ILE A 287 19.15 -23.76 -14.98
CA ILE A 287 19.19 -22.92 -16.19
C ILE A 287 20.64 -22.77 -16.66
N VAL A 288 20.91 -23.23 -17.87
CA VAL A 288 22.24 -23.30 -18.48
C VAL A 288 22.46 -22.27 -19.60
N GLY A 289 21.40 -21.59 -20.05
CA GLY A 289 21.55 -20.51 -21.03
C GLY A 289 20.30 -19.67 -21.21
N PHE A 290 20.50 -18.45 -21.68
CA PHE A 290 19.45 -17.55 -22.11
C PHE A 290 19.88 -16.83 -23.40
N GLU A 291 19.01 -16.85 -24.41
CA GLU A 291 19.27 -16.30 -25.74
C GLU A 291 18.13 -15.36 -26.16
N ARG A 292 18.49 -14.37 -27.00
CA ARG A 292 17.55 -13.46 -27.68
C ARG A 292 17.76 -13.54 -29.20
N PRO A 293 17.28 -14.60 -29.89
CA PRO A 293 17.64 -14.84 -31.30
C PRO A 293 17.21 -13.73 -32.27
N LYS A 294 16.15 -12.99 -31.93
CA LYS A 294 15.64 -11.83 -32.67
C LYS A 294 14.78 -10.98 -31.72
N PRO A 295 14.46 -9.71 -32.06
CA PRO A 295 13.54 -8.88 -31.28
C PRO A 295 12.22 -9.61 -30.97
N GLY A 296 11.76 -9.49 -29.72
CA GLY A 296 10.56 -10.17 -29.23
C GLY A 296 10.67 -11.70 -29.07
N SER A 297 11.81 -12.33 -29.36
CA SER A 297 12.00 -13.78 -29.28
C SER A 297 13.12 -14.16 -28.33
N PHE A 298 12.86 -15.21 -27.53
CA PHE A 298 13.68 -15.59 -26.39
C PHE A 298 13.78 -17.11 -26.28
N ILE A 299 14.88 -17.61 -25.74
CA ILE A 299 15.06 -19.03 -25.39
C ILE A 299 15.69 -19.13 -24.01
N VAL A 300 15.04 -19.83 -23.08
CA VAL A 300 15.66 -20.33 -21.84
C VAL A 300 16.07 -21.77 -22.06
N ARG A 301 17.36 -22.09 -21.95
CA ARG A 301 17.88 -23.46 -21.95
C ARG A 301 18.08 -23.92 -20.51
N TYR A 302 17.57 -25.10 -20.18
CA TYR A 302 17.67 -25.65 -18.84
C TYR A 302 17.78 -27.17 -18.89
N GLU A 303 18.37 -27.75 -17.86
CA GLU A 303 18.43 -29.18 -17.62
C GLU A 303 17.45 -29.54 -16.50
N VAL A 304 16.87 -30.75 -16.52
CA VAL A 304 16.10 -31.31 -15.40
C VAL A 304 16.70 -32.67 -15.08
N PHE A 305 17.39 -32.79 -13.93
CA PHE A 305 18.19 -33.97 -13.57
C PHE A 305 19.24 -34.38 -14.63
N GLY A 306 19.67 -33.44 -15.47
CA GLY A 306 20.60 -33.66 -16.58
C GLY A 306 19.94 -33.75 -17.96
N ASP A 307 18.61 -33.94 -18.04
CA ASP A 307 17.89 -33.97 -19.32
C ASP A 307 17.79 -32.55 -19.91
N PRO A 308 18.34 -32.28 -21.11
CA PRO A 308 18.30 -30.95 -21.72
C PRO A 308 16.90 -30.61 -22.24
N ARG A 309 16.43 -29.41 -21.91
CA ARG A 309 15.11 -28.86 -22.25
C ARG A 309 15.24 -27.38 -22.63
N SER A 310 14.19 -26.81 -23.24
CA SER A 310 14.13 -25.36 -23.44
C SER A 310 12.70 -24.80 -23.40
N VAL A 311 12.57 -23.56 -22.93
CA VAL A 311 11.37 -22.73 -23.15
C VAL A 311 11.73 -21.71 -24.21
N GLN A 312 11.22 -21.90 -25.42
CA GLN A 312 11.32 -20.92 -26.49
C GLN A 312 10.04 -20.08 -26.46
N TYR A 313 10.14 -18.76 -26.47
CA TYR A 313 8.94 -17.91 -26.44
C TYR A 313 9.06 -16.66 -27.30
N THR A 314 7.92 -16.17 -27.75
CA THR A 314 7.79 -14.94 -28.53
C THR A 314 6.73 -14.04 -27.91
N VAL A 315 7.05 -12.76 -27.77
CA VAL A 315 6.15 -11.71 -27.27
C VAL A 315 5.84 -10.77 -28.43
N ALA A 316 4.55 -10.55 -28.70
CA ALA A 316 4.05 -9.62 -29.69
C ALA A 316 3.81 -8.22 -29.09
N ASP A 317 3.72 -7.20 -29.95
CA ASP A 317 3.57 -5.79 -29.53
C ASP A 317 2.27 -5.51 -28.74
N ASN A 318 1.24 -6.33 -28.95
CA ASN A 318 -0.01 -6.30 -28.18
C ASN A 318 0.10 -7.00 -26.81
N GLY A 319 1.30 -7.45 -26.41
CA GLY A 319 1.61 -8.18 -25.19
C GLY A 319 1.27 -9.68 -25.22
N SER A 320 0.73 -10.22 -26.32
CA SER A 320 0.49 -11.66 -26.47
C SER A 320 1.79 -12.44 -26.47
N ALA A 321 1.78 -13.62 -25.84
CA ALA A 321 2.96 -14.47 -25.71
C ALA A 321 2.66 -15.92 -26.12
N THR A 322 3.52 -16.48 -26.96
CA THR A 322 3.52 -17.91 -27.32
C THR A 322 4.73 -18.57 -26.68
N PHE A 323 4.53 -19.66 -25.95
CA PHE A 323 5.58 -20.46 -25.32
C PHE A 323 5.63 -21.85 -25.97
N LYS A 324 6.84 -22.37 -26.16
CA LYS A 324 7.12 -23.72 -26.63
C LYS A 324 8.07 -24.40 -25.66
N PHE A 325 7.57 -25.39 -24.96
CA PHE A 325 8.32 -26.23 -24.03
C PHE A 325 8.83 -27.43 -24.79
N VAL A 326 10.15 -27.49 -25.00
CA VAL A 326 10.83 -28.51 -25.80
C VAL A 326 11.60 -29.44 -24.87
N SER A 327 11.37 -30.74 -25.01
CA SER A 327 12.10 -31.82 -24.31
C SER A 327 12.31 -33.01 -25.25
N ALA A 328 12.92 -34.10 -24.75
CA ALA A 328 13.14 -35.31 -25.55
C ALA A 328 11.82 -35.99 -25.97
N GLU A 329 10.75 -35.82 -25.18
CA GLU A 329 9.44 -36.40 -25.40
C GLU A 329 8.58 -35.64 -26.42
N GLY A 330 8.96 -34.41 -26.79
CA GLY A 330 8.25 -33.61 -27.79
C GLY A 330 8.28 -32.11 -27.55
N THR A 331 7.27 -31.41 -28.06
CA THR A 331 7.10 -29.95 -27.86
C THR A 331 5.65 -29.60 -27.56
N THR A 332 5.41 -29.04 -26.39
CA THR A 332 4.11 -28.46 -26.01
C THR A 332 4.09 -26.97 -26.35
N THR A 333 3.03 -26.48 -26.97
CA THR A 333 2.86 -25.05 -27.29
C THR A 333 1.69 -24.46 -26.51
N GLU A 334 1.91 -23.33 -25.83
CA GLU A 334 0.92 -22.58 -25.09
C GLU A 334 0.82 -21.15 -25.66
N ASN A 335 -0.38 -20.59 -25.73
CA ASN A 335 -0.62 -19.25 -26.25
C ASN A 335 -1.42 -18.43 -25.24
N TYR A 336 -0.97 -17.20 -24.99
CA TYR A 336 -1.57 -16.27 -24.04
C TYR A 336 -1.78 -14.90 -24.68
N THR A 337 -2.88 -14.26 -24.31
CA THR A 337 -3.20 -12.87 -24.64
C THR A 337 -3.34 -12.09 -23.33
N PRO A 338 -2.86 -10.84 -23.22
CA PRO A 338 -3.10 -10.02 -22.04
C PRO A 338 -4.60 -9.86 -21.82
N ARG A 339 -5.04 -9.88 -20.55
CA ARG A 339 -6.43 -9.59 -20.22
C ARG A 339 -6.73 -8.13 -20.57
N GLN A 340 -7.74 -7.93 -21.42
CA GLN A 340 -8.11 -6.62 -21.93
C GLN A 340 -8.87 -5.82 -20.85
N GLY A 341 -8.13 -5.24 -19.90
CA GLY A 341 -8.65 -4.36 -18.85
C GLY A 341 -9.30 -5.07 -17.66
N GLY A 342 -9.45 -4.33 -16.56
CA GLY A 342 -10.20 -4.78 -15.37
C GLY A 342 -9.38 -5.58 -14.37
N GLY A 343 -8.69 -4.87 -13.47
CA GLY A 343 -8.17 -5.48 -12.26
C GLY A 343 -9.30 -5.72 -11.25
N ASP A 344 -9.97 -6.87 -11.34
CA ASP A 344 -10.86 -7.31 -10.26
C ASP A 344 -10.80 -8.84 -10.07
N GLY A 345 -10.24 -9.25 -8.93
CA GLY A 345 -9.90 -10.64 -8.65
C GLY A 345 -11.09 -11.43 -8.11
N ARG A 346 -12.02 -11.84 -8.98
CA ARG A 346 -12.99 -12.91 -8.64
C ARG A 346 -12.46 -14.26 -9.10
N ARG A 347 -12.30 -15.18 -8.14
CA ARG A 347 -11.88 -16.56 -8.36
C ARG A 347 -12.87 -17.23 -9.31
N ASN A 348 -12.37 -17.95 -10.31
CA ASN A 348 -13.17 -19.00 -10.95
C ASN A 348 -12.37 -20.31 -10.91
N THR A 349 -12.79 -21.20 -10.01
CA THR A 349 -12.31 -22.56 -9.90
C THR A 349 -13.23 -23.45 -10.72
N GLU A 350 -12.82 -23.82 -11.94
CA GLU A 350 -13.37 -25.00 -12.62
C GLU A 350 -12.40 -25.50 -13.69
N ARG A 351 -12.08 -26.79 -13.65
CA ARG A 351 -11.34 -27.51 -14.70
C ARG A 351 -12.36 -28.07 -15.70
N PRO A 352 -12.09 -28.06 -17.02
CA PRO A 352 -12.95 -28.73 -17.98
C PRO A 352 -12.75 -30.25 -17.94
N THR A 353 -13.85 -30.99 -17.91
CA THR A 353 -13.95 -32.41 -18.29
C THR A 353 -15.12 -32.54 -19.28
N GLY A 354 -14.90 -33.18 -20.42
CA GLY A 354 -15.84 -33.14 -21.55
C GLY A 354 -16.78 -34.34 -21.68
N ASN A 355 -17.60 -34.24 -22.75
CA ASN A 355 -18.38 -35.28 -23.45
C ASN A 355 -19.77 -35.69 -22.87
N GLU A 356 -20.80 -34.94 -23.30
CA GLU A 356 -22.03 -35.42 -24.01
C GLU A 356 -23.05 -36.39 -23.35
N PRO A 357 -24.31 -36.53 -23.86
CA PRO A 357 -25.07 -35.67 -24.81
C PRO A 357 -26.55 -35.33 -24.40
N GLU A 358 -27.14 -34.39 -25.16
CA GLU A 358 -28.57 -34.16 -25.52
C GLU A 358 -29.78 -34.52 -24.60
N ARG A 359 -30.71 -33.54 -24.43
CA ARG A 359 -32.12 -33.65 -24.91
C ARG A 359 -32.97 -32.36 -24.85
N ASN A 360 -33.78 -32.17 -25.90
CA ASN A 360 -35.07 -31.44 -26.04
C ASN A 360 -35.20 -29.90 -25.78
N GLN A 361 -35.34 -29.16 -26.89
CA GLN A 361 -36.50 -28.32 -27.32
C GLN A 361 -37.63 -28.17 -26.26
N GLY A 362 -38.25 -27.02 -25.92
CA GLY A 362 -38.51 -25.69 -26.53
C GLY A 362 -39.90 -25.20 -25.98
N PRO A 363 -40.62 -24.19 -26.51
CA PRO A 363 -40.25 -22.87 -27.07
C PRO A 363 -41.09 -21.67 -26.51
N SER A 364 -40.68 -20.42 -26.80
CA SER A 364 -41.51 -19.16 -26.80
C SER A 364 -42.14 -18.69 -25.46
N ASP A 365 -42.61 -17.45 -25.25
CA ASP A 365 -42.87 -16.30 -26.13
C ASP A 365 -42.79 -14.94 -25.34
N ARG A 366 -42.70 -13.83 -26.08
CA ARG A 366 -43.04 -12.41 -25.75
C ARG A 366 -42.84 -11.82 -24.35
N GLY A 367 -42.03 -10.76 -24.34
CA GLY A 367 -41.85 -9.84 -23.23
C GLY A 367 -42.99 -8.85 -22.95
N LEU A 368 -42.71 -8.00 -21.96
CA LEU A 368 -43.51 -6.85 -21.54
C LEU A 368 -42.56 -5.76 -21.05
N LEU A 369 -42.75 -4.55 -21.57
CA LEU A 369 -42.12 -3.32 -21.09
C LEU A 369 -43.04 -2.66 -20.06
N ASP A 370 -42.63 -2.67 -18.80
CA ASP A 370 -43.02 -1.72 -17.74
C ASP A 370 -41.97 -1.93 -16.61
N GLY A 371 -41.40 -0.93 -15.94
CA GLY A 371 -41.95 0.36 -15.56
C GLY A 371 -41.75 0.53 -14.05
N GLY A 372 -40.49 0.54 -13.59
CA GLY A 372 -40.16 0.37 -12.16
C GLY A 372 -39.02 1.24 -11.66
N ARG A 373 -39.18 2.57 -11.70
CA ARG A 373 -38.27 3.50 -11.01
C ARG A 373 -38.59 3.56 -9.51
N ALA A 374 -37.66 3.14 -8.66
CA ALA A 374 -37.45 3.68 -7.31
C ALA A 374 -36.08 3.22 -6.77
N GLY A 375 -35.20 4.16 -6.41
CA GLY A 375 -33.87 3.84 -5.83
C GLY A 375 -32.65 4.29 -6.64
N GLY A 376 -32.79 5.27 -7.53
CA GLY A 376 -31.62 5.98 -8.08
C GLY A 376 -31.02 6.90 -7.01
N ASP A 377 -29.68 6.90 -6.89
CA ASP A 377 -28.95 7.81 -6.00
C ASP A 377 -29.30 9.28 -6.35
N PRO A 378 -29.70 10.12 -5.38
CA PRO A 378 -30.09 11.51 -5.65
C PRO A 378 -28.97 12.35 -6.28
N ILE A 379 -27.70 11.99 -6.07
CA ILE A 379 -26.54 12.63 -6.73
C ILE A 379 -26.51 12.24 -8.22
N VAL A 380 -26.72 10.95 -8.53
CA VAL A 380 -26.76 10.46 -9.91
C VAL A 380 -27.95 11.05 -10.67
N ALA A 381 -29.14 11.08 -10.05
CA ALA A 381 -30.34 11.69 -10.63
C ALA A 381 -30.26 13.21 -10.81
N ALA A 382 -29.38 13.90 -10.09
CA ALA A 382 -29.10 15.32 -10.30
C ALA A 382 -28.07 15.55 -11.43
N LEU A 383 -27.20 14.58 -11.71
CA LEU A 383 -26.13 14.68 -12.71
C LEU A 383 -26.55 14.16 -14.10
N ASP A 384 -27.33 13.08 -14.15
CA ASP A 384 -28.03 12.57 -15.33
C ASP A 384 -29.21 13.50 -15.64
N ALA A 385 -28.91 14.60 -16.34
CA ALA A 385 -29.85 15.68 -16.60
C ALA A 385 -30.79 15.37 -17.77
N ASN A 386 -30.38 14.48 -18.67
CA ASN A 386 -31.20 14.00 -19.79
C ASN A 386 -32.09 12.78 -19.40
N GLY A 387 -31.70 12.03 -18.36
CA GLY A 387 -32.43 10.90 -17.80
C GLY A 387 -32.20 9.55 -18.48
N ASP A 388 -31.13 9.39 -19.27
CA ASP A 388 -30.80 8.19 -20.05
C ASP A 388 -30.05 7.09 -19.27
N GLY A 389 -29.60 7.40 -18.05
CA GLY A 389 -28.89 6.49 -17.15
C GLY A 389 -27.36 6.47 -17.31
N GLN A 390 -26.80 7.35 -18.14
CA GLN A 390 -25.36 7.61 -18.23
C GLN A 390 -25.11 9.11 -18.01
N ILE A 391 -23.91 9.46 -17.52
CA ILE A 391 -23.53 10.87 -17.30
C ILE A 391 -22.48 11.24 -18.36
N ASP A 392 -22.84 12.11 -19.29
CA ASP A 392 -22.01 12.43 -20.45
C ASP A 392 -21.04 13.62 -20.23
N LYS A 393 -20.26 13.95 -21.27
CA LYS A 393 -19.26 15.04 -21.21
C LYS A 393 -19.88 16.44 -21.16
N ALA A 394 -21.12 16.64 -21.62
CA ALA A 394 -21.84 17.89 -21.47
C ALA A 394 -22.42 18.03 -20.06
N GLU A 395 -22.96 16.95 -19.51
CA GLU A 395 -23.52 16.89 -18.15
C GLU A 395 -22.44 17.06 -17.09
N LEU A 396 -21.30 16.37 -17.22
CA LEU A 396 -20.13 16.59 -16.34
C LEU A 396 -19.61 18.03 -16.35
N ARG A 397 -19.84 18.80 -17.43
CA ARG A 397 -19.44 20.23 -17.51
C ARG A 397 -20.39 21.16 -16.77
N VAL A 398 -21.62 20.74 -16.47
CA VAL A 398 -22.61 21.48 -15.67
C VAL A 398 -22.89 20.85 -14.31
N ALA A 399 -22.23 19.73 -13.99
CA ALA A 399 -22.37 18.97 -12.75
C ALA A 399 -22.35 19.84 -11.48
N SER A 400 -21.45 20.82 -11.38
CA SER A 400 -21.38 21.72 -10.21
C SER A 400 -22.61 22.62 -10.07
N ALA A 401 -23.22 23.06 -11.17
CA ALA A 401 -24.46 23.83 -11.18
C ALA A 401 -25.71 22.94 -10.99
N ALA A 402 -25.61 21.65 -11.28
CA ALA A 402 -26.66 20.68 -11.03
C ALA A 402 -26.69 20.26 -9.55
N LEU A 403 -25.53 19.92 -8.97
CA LEU A 403 -25.38 19.55 -7.55
C LEU A 403 -25.67 20.73 -6.60
N ARG A 404 -25.34 21.98 -6.97
CA ARG A 404 -25.75 23.19 -6.23
C ARG A 404 -27.28 23.40 -6.12
N LYS A 405 -28.11 22.57 -6.77
CA LYS A 405 -29.57 22.55 -6.56
C LYS A 405 -30.01 21.62 -5.42
N LEU A 406 -29.12 20.72 -4.96
CA LEU A 406 -29.35 19.85 -3.81
C LEU A 406 -29.02 20.59 -2.50
N ASP A 407 -27.96 21.40 -2.51
CA ASP A 407 -27.66 22.42 -1.48
C ASP A 407 -28.85 23.39 -1.37
N THR A 408 -29.73 23.11 -0.41
CA THR A 408 -31.02 23.78 -0.22
C THR A 408 -30.92 24.82 0.89
N ASN A 409 -30.07 24.56 1.89
CA ASN A 409 -29.79 25.47 2.99
C ASN A 409 -28.79 26.58 2.61
N LYS A 410 -28.04 26.40 1.51
CA LYS A 410 -27.03 27.31 0.94
C LYS A 410 -25.79 27.50 1.82
N ASP A 411 -25.37 26.44 2.50
CA ASP A 411 -24.12 26.40 3.29
C ASP A 411 -22.89 25.95 2.47
N GLU A 412 -23.06 25.79 1.15
CA GLU A 412 -22.08 25.31 0.16
C GLU A 412 -21.65 23.85 0.33
N GLN A 413 -22.34 23.08 1.17
CA GLN A 413 -22.23 21.63 1.29
C GLN A 413 -23.54 20.96 0.83
N ILE A 414 -23.54 19.64 0.72
CA ILE A 414 -24.74 18.86 0.41
C ILE A 414 -24.86 17.81 1.51
N SER A 415 -25.72 18.09 2.50
CA SER A 415 -25.89 17.26 3.67
C SER A 415 -26.71 16.00 3.38
N ALA A 416 -26.58 14.98 4.24
CA ALA A 416 -27.40 13.77 4.15
C ALA A 416 -28.91 14.04 4.33
N ASP A 417 -29.30 15.19 4.90
CA ASP A 417 -30.71 15.59 5.03
C ASP A 417 -31.24 16.24 3.75
N GLU A 418 -30.39 16.91 2.98
CA GLU A 418 -30.73 17.48 1.67
C GLU A 418 -30.81 16.40 0.58
N LEU A 419 -29.92 15.39 0.65
CA LEU A 419 -30.05 14.16 -0.14
C LEU A 419 -31.32 13.34 0.21
N ARG A 420 -32.06 13.70 1.27
CA ARG A 420 -33.33 13.07 1.70
C ARG A 420 -34.59 13.88 1.36
N GLY A 421 -34.49 14.90 0.51
CA GLY A 421 -35.61 15.79 0.17
C GLY A 421 -36.86 15.08 -0.38
N LEU A 422 -37.97 15.19 0.37
CA LEU A 422 -39.38 14.91 -0.01
C LEU A 422 -39.87 13.44 -0.09
N SER A 423 -40.05 12.80 1.08
CA SER A 423 -41.17 11.84 1.25
C SER A 423 -41.78 11.80 2.67
N GLY A 424 -42.79 12.64 2.92
CA GLY A 424 -43.92 12.32 3.82
C GLY A 424 -43.76 12.47 5.34
N GLN A 425 -44.24 13.58 5.91
CA GLN A 425 -44.71 13.61 7.31
C GLN A 425 -45.80 12.55 7.56
N ARG A 426 -45.76 11.88 8.72
CA ARG A 426 -46.95 11.76 9.61
C ARG A 426 -46.63 11.25 11.03
N ARG A 427 -46.97 12.11 12.01
CA ARG A 427 -47.49 11.88 13.37
C ARG A 427 -47.03 10.65 14.18
N GLY A 428 -46.52 10.92 15.38
CA GLY A 428 -46.34 9.91 16.44
C GLY A 428 -47.64 9.53 17.17
N GLY A 429 -47.49 8.58 18.09
CA GLY A 429 -48.52 8.14 19.04
C GLY A 429 -47.92 7.16 20.05
N GLU A 430 -48.24 7.35 21.34
CA GLU A 430 -47.87 6.45 22.42
C GLU A 430 -48.68 5.14 22.35
N GLY A 431 -48.13 4.03 22.87
CA GLY A 431 -48.83 2.74 22.91
C GLY A 431 -48.16 1.74 23.86
N ASN A 432 -48.92 1.20 24.82
CA ASN A 432 -48.43 0.42 25.96
C ASN A 432 -48.87 -1.06 25.89
N SER A 433 -47.89 -1.99 25.94
CA SER A 433 -48.05 -3.42 26.32
C SER A 433 -48.95 -4.30 25.39
N PRO A 434 -49.00 -5.65 25.55
CA PRO A 434 -48.33 -6.54 26.52
C PRO A 434 -47.53 -7.73 25.92
N ARG A 435 -46.99 -8.57 26.81
CA ARG A 435 -46.28 -9.84 26.53
C ARG A 435 -47.12 -10.84 25.72
N GLY A 436 -46.46 -11.58 24.84
CA GLY A 436 -46.92 -12.86 24.29
C GLY A 436 -45.77 -13.88 24.29
N GLU A 437 -46.01 -15.08 24.80
CA GLU A 437 -45.01 -16.13 24.96
C GLU A 437 -44.67 -16.82 23.64
N ARG A 438 -43.44 -17.35 23.50
CA ARG A 438 -43.05 -18.26 22.41
C ARG A 438 -42.34 -19.50 22.95
N PRO A 439 -42.42 -20.66 22.25
CA PRO A 439 -42.07 -21.97 22.83
C PRO A 439 -40.55 -22.19 22.95
N PRO A 440 -40.11 -23.14 23.78
CA PRO A 440 -38.68 -23.43 23.98
C PRO A 440 -38.12 -24.24 22.81
N GLY A 441 -36.97 -23.83 22.26
CA GLY A 441 -36.30 -24.65 21.24
C GLY A 441 -35.41 -23.93 20.21
N GLN A 442 -34.64 -22.91 20.58
CA GLN A 442 -33.44 -22.52 19.83
C GLN A 442 -32.50 -21.69 20.72
N ALA A 443 -31.24 -22.13 20.83
CA ALA A 443 -30.25 -21.48 21.69
C ALA A 443 -29.84 -20.13 21.09
N GLY A 444 -30.29 -19.04 21.72
CA GLY A 444 -29.67 -17.73 21.53
C GLY A 444 -28.29 -17.72 22.18
N GLY A 445 -27.29 -17.17 21.48
CA GLY A 445 -25.93 -17.02 22.02
C GLY A 445 -25.90 -16.17 23.31
N PRO A 446 -24.83 -16.28 24.11
CA PRO A 446 -24.76 -15.69 25.43
C PRO A 446 -25.00 -14.18 25.41
N LYS A 447 -25.89 -13.70 26.28
CA LYS A 447 -26.00 -12.27 26.61
C LYS A 447 -24.70 -11.83 27.28
N GLY A 448 -24.17 -10.69 26.86
CA GLY A 448 -23.00 -10.08 27.51
C GLY A 448 -23.25 -9.75 28.99
N PRO A 449 -22.20 -9.82 29.84
CA PRO A 449 -22.32 -9.68 31.29
C PRO A 449 -22.66 -8.25 31.74
N GLN A 450 -23.13 -8.12 32.99
CA GLN A 450 -23.58 -6.86 33.56
C GLN A 450 -22.57 -6.29 34.57
N PRO A 451 -22.69 -5.02 35.01
CA PRO A 451 -21.64 -4.35 35.78
C PRO A 451 -21.34 -4.91 37.19
N ALA A 452 -21.99 -6.00 37.62
CA ALA A 452 -21.85 -6.58 38.95
C ALA A 452 -20.85 -7.76 39.05
N ASP A 453 -20.34 -8.25 37.92
CA ASP A 453 -19.68 -9.57 37.82
C ASP A 453 -18.18 -9.59 38.24
N GLY A 454 -17.76 -8.68 39.13
CA GLY A 454 -16.41 -8.65 39.70
C GLY A 454 -15.29 -8.07 38.79
N PRO A 455 -14.01 -8.18 39.18
CA PRO A 455 -12.88 -7.73 38.36
C PRO A 455 -12.78 -8.58 37.09
N ARG A 456 -12.93 -7.93 35.92
CA ARG A 456 -12.93 -8.60 34.62
C ARG A 456 -11.56 -9.19 34.31
N GLN A 457 -11.50 -10.49 34.03
CA GLN A 457 -10.28 -11.12 33.53
C GLN A 457 -9.86 -10.50 32.18
N PRO A 458 -8.54 -10.32 31.91
CA PRO A 458 -8.04 -9.88 30.62
C PRO A 458 -8.59 -10.73 29.46
N TRP A 459 -9.08 -10.07 28.40
CA TRP A 459 -9.78 -10.71 27.29
C TRP A 459 -9.00 -11.87 26.64
N ILE A 460 -7.67 -11.75 26.53
CA ILE A 460 -6.78 -12.80 25.99
C ILE A 460 -6.86 -14.09 26.84
N LEU A 461 -7.01 -14.02 28.16
CA LEU A 461 -7.09 -15.21 29.03
C LEU A 461 -8.39 -16.00 28.84
N VAL A 462 -9.45 -15.32 28.37
CA VAL A 462 -10.79 -15.87 28.13
C VAL A 462 -10.92 -16.45 26.72
N HIS A 463 -10.16 -15.92 25.75
CA HIS A 463 -10.20 -16.30 24.34
C HIS A 463 -8.90 -16.97 23.85
N ALA A 464 -8.03 -17.43 24.74
CA ALA A 464 -6.73 -18.03 24.39
C ALA A 464 -6.85 -19.12 23.32
N ASP A 465 -7.72 -20.11 23.56
CA ASP A 465 -8.01 -21.25 22.68
C ASP A 465 -8.61 -20.86 21.32
N GLU A 466 -9.14 -19.63 21.18
CA GLU A 466 -9.67 -19.08 19.91
C GLU A 466 -8.63 -18.24 19.15
N ILE A 467 -7.53 -17.86 19.80
CA ILE A 467 -6.43 -17.04 19.25
C ILE A 467 -5.23 -17.93 18.90
N ASP A 468 -4.98 -19.03 19.61
CA ASP A 468 -4.02 -20.08 19.25
C ASP A 468 -4.52 -20.82 17.98
N LEU A 469 -4.03 -20.37 16.82
CA LEU A 469 -4.50 -20.82 15.51
C LEU A 469 -3.77 -22.08 15.02
N ASP A 470 -2.49 -22.24 15.39
CA ASP A 470 -1.70 -23.42 15.04
C ASP A 470 -1.79 -24.55 16.09
N LYS A 471 -2.38 -24.26 17.26
CA LYS A 471 -2.65 -25.18 18.38
C LYS A 471 -1.38 -25.67 19.06
N ASN A 472 -0.42 -24.77 19.24
CA ASN A 472 0.84 -25.03 19.91
C ASN A 472 0.84 -24.70 21.42
N GLU A 473 -0.32 -24.28 21.98
CA GLU A 473 -0.54 -23.84 23.37
C GLU A 473 0.18 -22.51 23.76
N ILE A 474 0.70 -21.76 22.78
CA ILE A 474 1.43 -20.51 22.94
C ILE A 474 0.84 -19.44 22.03
N ILE A 475 0.34 -18.34 22.60
CA ILE A 475 -0.20 -17.24 21.80
C ILE A 475 0.95 -16.41 21.26
N SER A 476 1.12 -16.35 19.93
CA SER A 476 2.11 -15.47 19.30
C SER A 476 1.57 -14.05 19.07
N ARG A 477 2.51 -13.09 18.95
CA ARG A 477 2.20 -11.70 18.57
C ARG A 477 1.45 -11.61 17.23
N ASP A 478 1.79 -12.48 16.27
CA ASP A 478 1.21 -12.46 14.93
C ASP A 478 -0.23 -12.96 14.90
N GLU A 479 -0.60 -13.90 15.77
CA GLU A 479 -1.97 -14.42 15.87
C GLU A 479 -2.94 -13.37 16.42
N ILE A 480 -2.55 -12.66 17.50
CA ILE A 480 -3.42 -11.62 18.08
C ILE A 480 -3.53 -10.40 17.16
N VAL A 481 -2.46 -10.02 16.46
CA VAL A 481 -2.49 -8.95 15.45
C VAL A 481 -3.30 -9.38 14.21
N GLY A 482 -3.17 -10.63 13.80
CA GLY A 482 -3.95 -11.24 12.72
C GLY A 482 -5.44 -11.25 13.04
N GLU A 483 -5.83 -11.63 14.26
CA GLU A 483 -7.22 -11.66 14.70
C GLU A 483 -7.82 -10.26 14.86
N ALA A 484 -7.04 -9.27 15.33
CA ALA A 484 -7.44 -7.87 15.31
C ALA A 484 -7.64 -7.31 13.89
N THR A 485 -6.74 -7.66 12.97
CA THR A 485 -6.83 -7.27 11.54
C THR A 485 -8.06 -7.90 10.87
N LYS A 486 -8.36 -9.17 11.18
CA LYS A 486 -9.54 -9.91 10.71
C LYS A 486 -10.83 -9.34 11.30
N ALA A 487 -10.84 -8.95 12.58
CA ALA A 487 -11.95 -8.26 13.20
C ALA A 487 -12.21 -6.91 12.53
N PHE A 488 -11.16 -6.12 12.29
CA PHE A 488 -11.25 -4.84 11.60
C PHE A 488 -11.85 -4.98 10.19
N ALA A 489 -11.26 -5.86 9.37
CA ALA A 489 -11.71 -6.12 8.00
C ALA A 489 -13.13 -6.74 7.91
N GLY A 490 -13.66 -7.27 9.02
CA GLY A 490 -15.04 -7.77 9.11
C GLY A 490 -16.09 -6.68 9.42
N TYR A 491 -15.67 -5.46 9.78
CA TYR A 491 -16.53 -4.29 9.89
C TYR A 491 -16.29 -3.27 8.75
N ASP A 492 -15.04 -3.13 8.27
CA ASP A 492 -14.58 -2.24 7.19
C ASP A 492 -15.22 -2.66 5.85
N THR A 493 -16.46 -2.21 5.65
CA THR A 493 -17.34 -2.70 4.58
C THR A 493 -17.12 -1.88 3.32
N ASN A 494 -16.85 -0.59 3.49
CA ASN A 494 -16.53 0.33 2.41
C ASN A 494 -15.06 0.20 1.93
N LYS A 495 -14.16 -0.40 2.74
CA LYS A 495 -12.72 -0.61 2.47
C LYS A 495 -11.89 0.68 2.43
N ASP A 496 -12.31 1.71 3.16
CA ASP A 496 -11.56 2.97 3.31
C ASP A 496 -10.42 2.87 4.34
N GLY A 497 -10.33 1.76 5.08
CA GLY A 497 -9.27 1.51 6.07
C GLY A 497 -9.57 2.11 7.45
N LYS A 498 -10.80 2.58 7.66
CA LYS A 498 -11.34 3.13 8.89
C LYS A 498 -12.65 2.40 9.25
N LEU A 499 -13.11 2.53 10.50
CA LEU A 499 -14.43 2.04 10.91
C LEU A 499 -15.27 3.20 11.42
N SER A 500 -16.26 3.57 10.60
CA SER A 500 -17.29 4.51 11.03
C SER A 500 -18.18 3.92 12.13
N GLN A 501 -18.82 4.78 12.93
CA GLN A 501 -19.81 4.33 13.90
C GLN A 501 -20.98 3.56 13.24
N SER A 502 -21.31 3.86 11.98
CA SER A 502 -22.27 3.12 11.14
C SER A 502 -21.84 1.67 10.86
N GLU A 503 -20.56 1.44 10.56
CA GLU A 503 -20.04 0.09 10.28
C GLU A 503 -19.96 -0.74 11.56
N LEU A 504 -19.47 -0.15 12.65
CA LEU A 504 -19.47 -0.80 13.96
C LEU A 504 -20.88 -1.08 14.49
N SER A 505 -21.88 -0.23 14.22
CA SER A 505 -23.26 -0.41 14.68
C SER A 505 -24.16 -1.22 13.74
N GLY A 506 -23.71 -1.51 12.53
CA GLY A 506 -24.46 -2.21 11.48
C GLY A 506 -25.04 -3.57 11.92
N ARG A 507 -26.02 -4.06 11.15
CA ARG A 507 -26.72 -5.34 11.40
C ARG A 507 -25.90 -6.54 10.90
N GLY A 508 -24.63 -6.56 11.28
CA GLY A 508 -23.59 -7.53 10.96
C GLY A 508 -22.39 -7.27 11.89
N GLY A 509 -21.46 -8.21 11.94
CA GLY A 509 -20.22 -8.03 12.69
C GLY A 509 -19.18 -9.07 12.30
N ALA A 510 -17.92 -8.76 12.59
CA ALA A 510 -16.82 -9.64 12.22
C ALA A 510 -16.96 -11.00 12.91
N ARG A 511 -16.92 -12.08 12.11
CA ARG A 511 -16.93 -13.47 12.58
C ARG A 511 -15.51 -13.86 13.01
N SER A 512 -15.10 -13.30 14.13
CA SER A 512 -13.77 -13.35 14.73
C SER A 512 -13.92 -13.24 16.25
N ALA A 513 -13.06 -13.89 17.03
CA ALA A 513 -13.03 -13.79 18.49
C ALA A 513 -12.97 -12.31 18.93
N MET A 514 -12.03 -11.55 18.35
CA MET A 514 -11.86 -10.11 18.60
C MET A 514 -13.01 -9.25 18.03
N GLY A 515 -13.96 -9.82 17.28
CA GLY A 515 -15.02 -9.07 16.60
C GLY A 515 -16.06 -8.46 17.55
N GLY A 516 -16.37 -9.15 18.65
CA GLY A 516 -17.20 -8.60 19.73
C GLY A 516 -16.44 -7.57 20.56
N PHE A 517 -15.17 -7.85 20.85
CA PHE A 517 -14.28 -6.98 21.63
C PHE A 517 -14.05 -5.61 20.95
N LEU A 518 -13.68 -5.60 19.67
CA LEU A 518 -13.41 -4.40 18.88
C LEU A 518 -14.62 -3.45 18.84
N LYS A 519 -15.83 -4.00 18.71
CA LYS A 519 -17.09 -3.23 18.76
C LYS A 519 -17.38 -2.71 20.16
N GLY A 520 -17.26 -3.57 21.17
CA GLY A 520 -17.56 -3.24 22.57
C GLY A 520 -16.63 -2.21 23.18
N HIS A 521 -15.36 -2.18 22.75
CA HIS A 521 -14.30 -1.28 23.25
C HIS A 521 -13.87 -0.23 22.23
N SER A 522 -14.66 0.02 21.18
CA SER A 522 -14.31 0.95 20.11
C SER A 522 -13.90 2.34 20.62
N LYS A 523 -14.53 2.84 21.68
CA LYS A 523 -14.21 4.15 22.30
C LYS A 523 -12.93 4.17 23.14
N GLU A 524 -12.50 3.04 23.66
CA GLU A 524 -11.25 2.91 24.42
C GLU A 524 -10.04 2.59 23.53
N ILE A 525 -10.33 2.16 22.29
CA ILE A 525 -9.33 1.85 21.26
C ILE A 525 -9.06 3.09 20.41
N ASP A 526 -10.11 3.87 20.08
CA ASP A 526 -10.05 5.24 19.53
C ASP A 526 -9.23 6.15 20.47
N ARG A 527 -8.04 6.58 20.03
CA ARG A 527 -7.04 7.28 20.85
C ARG A 527 -7.03 8.78 20.61
N ASP A 528 -7.34 9.24 19.41
CA ASP A 528 -7.44 10.66 19.10
C ASP A 528 -8.85 11.22 19.36
N GLY A 529 -9.85 10.35 19.51
CA GLY A 529 -11.20 10.68 19.91
C GLY A 529 -12.06 11.21 18.77
N ASP A 530 -11.67 10.98 17.50
CA ASP A 530 -12.41 11.47 16.33
C ASP A 530 -13.71 10.68 16.05
N GLY A 531 -13.92 9.56 16.74
CA GLY A 531 -15.08 8.68 16.59
C GLY A 531 -14.99 7.69 15.43
N ILE A 532 -13.82 7.59 14.78
CA ILE A 532 -13.55 6.76 13.61
C ILE A 532 -12.36 5.83 13.91
N LEU A 533 -12.65 4.57 14.18
CA LEU A 533 -11.60 3.65 14.60
C LEU A 533 -10.67 3.29 13.43
N THR A 534 -9.40 3.67 13.49
CA THR A 534 -8.43 3.33 12.44
C THR A 534 -7.85 1.92 12.61
N ARG A 535 -7.34 1.34 11.53
CA ARG A 535 -6.66 0.03 11.58
C ARG A 535 -5.45 0.05 12.53
N THR A 536 -4.71 1.15 12.56
CA THR A 536 -3.54 1.36 13.41
C THR A 536 -3.91 1.32 14.89
N GLU A 537 -5.06 1.89 15.27
CA GLU A 537 -5.52 1.87 16.67
C GLU A 537 -6.02 0.50 17.11
N ALA A 538 -6.77 -0.18 16.24
CA ALA A 538 -7.21 -1.55 16.46
C ALA A 538 -6.03 -2.52 16.67
N ILE A 539 -5.04 -2.49 15.78
CA ILE A 539 -3.82 -3.31 15.88
C ILE A 539 -2.98 -2.88 17.08
N GLY A 540 -2.70 -1.58 17.24
CA GLY A 540 -1.90 -1.07 18.35
C GLY A 540 -2.55 -1.32 19.71
N ASN A 541 -3.85 -1.55 19.79
CA ASN A 541 -4.49 -2.02 21.01
C ASN A 541 -4.29 -3.51 21.27
N ALA A 542 -4.38 -4.35 20.24
CA ALA A 542 -4.06 -5.77 20.34
C ALA A 542 -2.60 -5.98 20.83
N GLU A 543 -1.66 -5.21 20.28
CA GLU A 543 -0.26 -5.20 20.73
C GLU A 543 -0.09 -4.75 22.19
N ARG A 544 -0.85 -3.73 22.65
CA ARG A 544 -0.88 -3.31 24.07
C ARG A 544 -1.54 -4.33 25.00
N MET A 545 -2.41 -5.19 24.49
CA MET A 545 -2.98 -6.29 25.27
C MET A 545 -1.99 -7.45 25.36
N PHE A 546 -1.28 -7.74 24.27
CA PHE A 546 -0.22 -8.73 24.18
C PHE A 546 0.94 -8.42 25.14
N ALA A 547 1.52 -7.22 25.05
CA ALA A 547 2.68 -6.80 25.86
C ALA A 547 2.39 -6.60 27.37
N LYS A 548 1.16 -6.85 27.82
CA LYS A 548 0.80 -6.93 29.24
C LYS A 548 0.91 -8.34 29.81
N LEU A 549 1.02 -9.35 28.95
CA LEU A 549 1.04 -10.77 29.28
C LEU A 549 2.41 -11.38 28.96
N ASP A 550 2.96 -11.05 27.78
CA ASP A 550 4.38 -11.28 27.43
C ASP A 550 5.24 -10.50 28.43
N SER A 551 5.67 -11.19 29.49
CA SER A 551 6.34 -10.63 30.65
C SER A 551 7.85 -10.75 30.50
N ASN A 552 8.32 -11.74 29.74
CA ASN A 552 9.73 -11.94 29.42
C ASN A 552 10.19 -11.15 28.16
N ASN A 553 9.26 -10.62 27.37
CA ASN A 553 9.46 -9.91 26.10
C ASN A 553 10.06 -10.78 24.98
N ASP A 554 9.72 -12.08 24.93
CA ASP A 554 10.17 -13.02 23.90
C ASP A 554 9.31 -13.03 22.62
N GLY A 555 8.22 -12.25 22.60
CA GLY A 555 7.30 -12.13 21.47
C GLY A 555 6.22 -13.21 21.42
N LYS A 556 6.04 -13.95 22.52
CA LYS A 556 5.00 -14.96 22.74
C LYS A 556 4.36 -14.77 24.12
N ILE A 557 3.26 -15.46 24.38
CA ILE A 557 2.70 -15.62 25.72
C ILE A 557 2.66 -17.12 26.02
N SER A 558 3.52 -17.58 26.92
CA SER A 558 3.58 -19.00 27.28
C SER A 558 2.43 -19.44 28.18
N THR A 559 2.22 -20.75 28.31
CA THR A 559 1.26 -21.33 29.26
C THR A 559 1.56 -20.90 30.70
N GLU A 560 2.83 -20.77 31.09
CA GLU A 560 3.24 -20.25 32.40
C GLU A 560 2.85 -18.78 32.59
N GLU A 561 2.94 -17.95 31.55
CA GLU A 561 2.54 -16.53 31.62
C GLU A 561 1.02 -16.35 31.65
N LEU A 562 0.28 -17.15 30.88
CA LEU A 562 -1.18 -17.25 30.97
C LEU A 562 -1.61 -17.67 32.39
N GLU A 563 -0.97 -18.69 32.97
CA GLU A 563 -1.24 -19.11 34.35
C GLU A 563 -0.85 -18.04 35.38
N ALA A 564 0.31 -17.40 35.24
CA ALA A 564 0.75 -16.34 36.14
C ALA A 564 -0.21 -15.14 36.13
N SER A 565 -0.81 -14.83 34.98
CA SER A 565 -1.84 -13.79 34.88
C SER A 565 -3.24 -14.22 35.31
N ARG A 566 -3.55 -15.53 35.37
CA ARG A 566 -4.80 -16.06 35.96
C ARG A 566 -4.80 -16.04 37.50
N ARG A 567 -3.62 -15.89 38.12
CA ARG A 567 -3.41 -15.88 39.58
C ARG A 567 -3.30 -14.47 40.18
N LYS A 568 -3.44 -13.42 39.36
CA LYS A 568 -3.46 -11.99 39.75
C LYS A 568 -4.88 -11.45 39.68
#